data_AF-A0A968TV21-F1
#
_entry.id   AF-A0A968TV21-F1
#
_cell.length_a   1.000
_cell.length_b   1.000
_cell.length_c   1.000
_cell.angle_alpha   90.00
_cell.angle_beta   90.00
_cell.angle_gamma   90.00
#
_symmetry.space_group_name_H-M   'P 1'
#
loop_
_entity.id
_entity.type
_entity.pdbx_description
1 polymer ?
#
loop_
_entity_poly.entity_id
_entity_poly.type
_entity_poly.pdbx_seq_one_letter_code
_entity_poly.pdbx_strand_id
1 'polypeptide(L)'
;MLTPMKRRRQILVILTLQAVSTLLLAELGLRLLAPHYEKLRQLLYMPAAITDFGGFPTLEALLAPTMLGWGPYRTRDGFVLSSRGLRTGEYTAPKAPGSYRVAVVGDSFVFSSGGVPYSLAMPHLLEAGLRERTRRRVDVFALGVPGS
;
A
#
# COMPACT_ATOMS: atom_id res chain seq x y z
N MET A 1 -1.00 -50.63 28.24
CA MET A 1 -1.82 -49.62 28.95
C MET A 1 -0.93 -48.42 29.30
N LEU A 2 -1.08 -47.28 28.61
CA LEU A 2 -0.31 -46.07 28.96
C LEU A 2 -0.88 -45.48 30.25
N THR A 3 -0.02 -45.09 31.18
CA THR A 3 -0.45 -44.39 32.39
C THR A 3 -1.21 -43.11 32.02
N PRO A 4 -2.24 -42.71 32.80
CA PRO A 4 -3.10 -41.58 32.45
C PRO A 4 -2.33 -40.27 32.19
N MET A 5 -1.18 -40.08 32.83
CA MET A 5 -0.26 -38.96 32.56
C MET A 5 0.40 -39.03 31.17
N LYS A 6 0.84 -40.21 30.71
CA LYS A 6 1.43 -40.37 29.36
C LYS A 6 0.39 -40.14 28.27
N ARG A 7 -0.85 -40.58 28.48
CA ARG A 7 -1.97 -40.38 27.52
C ARG A 7 -2.36 -38.91 27.39
N ARG A 8 -2.44 -38.16 28.50
CA ARG A 8 -2.69 -36.71 28.47
C ARG A 8 -1.60 -35.95 27.73
N ARG A 9 -0.32 -36.29 27.97
CA ARG A 9 0.82 -35.68 27.27
C ARG A 9 0.78 -35.94 25.77
N GLN A 10 0.44 -37.15 25.34
CA GLN A 10 0.30 -37.47 23.91
C GLN A 10 -0.84 -36.68 23.23
N ILE A 11 -1.99 -36.56 23.88
CA ILE A 11 -3.13 -35.78 23.34
C ILE A 11 -2.73 -34.31 23.20
N LEU A 12 -2.09 -33.73 24.21
CA LEU A 12 -1.57 -32.36 24.15
C LEU A 12 -0.60 -32.15 22.98
N VAL A 13 0.35 -33.08 22.79
CA VAL A 13 1.30 -33.01 21.66
C VAL A 13 0.59 -33.05 20.31
N ILE A 14 -0.40 -33.93 20.15
CA ILE A 14 -1.17 -34.04 18.90
C ILE A 14 -1.95 -32.75 18.63
N LEU A 15 -2.63 -32.20 19.65
CA LEU A 15 -3.39 -30.96 19.50
C LEU A 15 -2.48 -29.78 19.16
N THR A 16 -1.32 -29.67 19.81
CA THR A 16 -0.33 -28.64 19.50
C THR A 16 0.19 -28.77 18.07
N LEU A 17 0.57 -29.98 17.64
CA LEU A 17 1.03 -30.23 16.28
C LEU A 17 -0.05 -29.88 15.25
N GLN A 18 -1.30 -30.30 15.50
CA GLN A 18 -2.42 -29.99 14.61
C GLN A 18 -2.69 -28.47 14.53
N ALA A 19 -2.63 -27.75 15.65
CA ALA A 19 -2.78 -26.31 15.67
C ALA A 19 -1.66 -25.62 14.87
N VAL A 20 -0.40 -26.02 15.09
CA VAL A 20 0.76 -25.49 14.35
C VAL A 20 0.63 -25.79 12.86
N SER A 21 0.31 -27.02 12.46
CA SER A 21 0.11 -27.39 11.06
C SER A 21 -1.01 -26.58 10.40
N THR A 22 -2.12 -26.36 11.12
CA THR A 22 -3.24 -25.56 10.61
C THR A 22 -2.84 -24.10 10.38
N LEU A 23 -2.12 -23.50 11.33
CA LEU A 23 -1.63 -22.12 11.20
C LEU A 23 -0.62 -21.99 10.05
N LEU A 24 0.27 -22.96 9.88
CA LEU A 24 1.24 -22.97 8.78
C LEU A 24 0.57 -23.09 7.40
N LEU A 25 -0.43 -23.97 7.28
CA LEU A 25 -1.19 -24.12 6.04
C LEU A 25 -2.02 -22.87 5.73
N ALA A 26 -2.61 -22.24 6.75
CA ALA A 26 -3.33 -20.99 6.60
C ALA A 26 -2.40 -19.86 6.13
N GLU A 27 -1.25 -19.66 6.78
CA GLU A 27 -0.25 -18.67 6.39
C GLU A 27 0.25 -18.90 4.96
N LEU A 28 0.57 -20.15 4.60
CA LEU A 28 1.01 -20.50 3.25
C LEU A 28 -0.09 -20.19 2.22
N GLY A 29 -1.34 -20.57 2.50
CA GLY A 29 -2.48 -20.26 1.65
C GLY A 29 -2.67 -18.76 1.46
N LEU A 30 -2.60 -17.98 2.55
CA LEU A 30 -2.72 -16.52 2.51
C LEU A 30 -1.60 -15.91 1.66
N ARG A 31 -0.35 -16.36 1.80
CA ARG A 31 0.80 -15.88 1.01
C ARG A 31 0.70 -16.23 -0.47
N LEU A 32 0.23 -17.44 -0.81
CA LEU A 32 0.05 -17.86 -2.20
C LEU A 32 -1.10 -17.12 -2.89
N LEU A 33 -2.16 -16.79 -2.14
CA LEU A 33 -3.31 -16.07 -2.67
C LEU A 33 -3.07 -14.56 -2.73
N ALA A 34 -2.23 -14.00 -1.85
CA ALA A 34 -2.01 -12.56 -1.74
C ALA A 34 -1.73 -11.88 -3.10
N PRO A 35 -0.82 -12.36 -3.97
CA PRO A 35 -0.54 -11.71 -5.26
C PRO A 35 -1.78 -11.51 -6.14
N HIS A 36 -2.78 -12.38 -6.01
CA HIS A 36 -3.98 -12.42 -6.84
C HIS A 36 -5.16 -11.60 -6.28
N TYR A 37 -5.15 -11.27 -4.99
CA TYR A 37 -6.27 -10.58 -4.34
C TYR A 37 -5.84 -9.30 -3.62
N GLU A 38 -6.24 -8.15 -4.14
CA GLU A 38 -5.83 -6.83 -3.62
C GLU A 38 -6.16 -6.65 -2.13
N LYS A 39 -7.37 -7.02 -1.70
CA LYS A 39 -7.79 -6.93 -0.29
C LYS A 39 -6.90 -7.76 0.63
N LEU A 40 -6.47 -8.93 0.15
CA LEU A 40 -5.60 -9.81 0.92
C LEU A 40 -4.18 -9.23 1.01
N ARG A 41 -3.66 -8.61 -0.06
CA ARG A 41 -2.38 -7.87 0.00
C ARG A 41 -2.44 -6.71 0.99
N GLN A 42 -3.54 -5.97 1.01
CA GLN A 42 -3.72 -4.86 1.95
C GLN A 42 -3.77 -5.37 3.40
N LEU A 43 -4.48 -6.47 3.66
CA LEU A 43 -4.56 -7.07 5.00
C LEU A 43 -3.21 -7.60 5.49
N LEU A 44 -2.42 -8.20 4.59
CA LEU A 44 -1.11 -8.77 4.89
C LEU A 44 0.03 -7.75 4.79
N TYR A 45 -0.28 -6.48 4.53
CA TYR A 45 0.74 -5.44 4.37
C TYR A 45 1.48 -5.23 5.70
N MET A 46 2.77 -5.53 5.71
CA MET A 46 3.67 -5.27 6.83
C MET A 46 4.79 -4.33 6.36
N PRO A 47 4.79 -3.05 6.76
CA PRO A 47 5.79 -2.06 6.34
C PRO A 47 7.23 -2.51 6.60
N ALA A 48 7.46 -3.21 7.72
CA ALA A 48 8.78 -3.68 8.14
C ALA A 48 9.21 -5.01 7.50
N ALA A 49 8.36 -5.69 6.74
CA ALA A 49 8.68 -7.01 6.19
C ALA A 49 9.48 -6.95 4.87
N ILE A 50 9.51 -5.78 4.21
CA ILE A 50 10.26 -5.56 2.97
C ILE A 50 11.19 -4.36 3.22
N THR A 51 12.44 -4.64 3.56
CA THR A 51 13.44 -3.61 3.86
C THR A 51 14.55 -3.52 2.82
N ASP A 52 14.65 -4.49 1.91
CA ASP A 52 15.61 -4.47 0.81
C ASP A 52 14.87 -4.28 -0.51
N PHE A 53 14.84 -3.03 -0.96
CA PHE A 53 14.21 -2.66 -2.21
C PHE A 53 15.16 -2.79 -3.40
N GLY A 54 16.45 -3.10 -3.20
CA GLY A 54 17.43 -3.04 -4.28
C GLY A 54 17.41 -1.71 -5.05
N GLY A 55 18.11 -1.66 -6.18
CA GLY A 55 17.98 -0.55 -7.12
C GLY A 55 16.91 -0.86 -8.16
N PHE A 56 15.85 -0.06 -8.23
CA PHE A 56 14.89 -0.15 -9.34
C PHE A 56 15.30 0.80 -10.46
N PRO A 57 15.47 0.31 -11.70
CA PRO A 57 15.91 1.15 -12.83
C PRO A 57 14.81 2.05 -13.38
N THR A 58 13.53 1.74 -13.10
CA THR A 58 12.38 2.53 -13.58
C THR A 58 11.29 2.65 -12.51
N LEU A 59 10.42 3.65 -12.65
CA LEU A 59 9.26 3.83 -11.78
C LEU A 59 8.31 2.63 -11.88
N GLU A 60 8.10 2.09 -13.07
CA GLU A 60 7.27 0.91 -13.30
C GLU A 60 7.81 -0.30 -12.56
N ALA A 61 9.14 -0.50 -12.57
CA ALA A 61 9.80 -1.58 -11.84
C ALA A 61 9.70 -1.40 -10.32
N LEU A 62 9.75 -0.15 -9.84
CA LEU A 62 9.51 0.18 -8.42
C LEU A 62 8.06 -0.07 -8.02
N LEU A 63 7.08 0.26 -8.88
CA LEU A 63 5.66 0.14 -8.59
C LEU A 63 5.12 -1.30 -8.71
N ALA A 64 5.67 -2.12 -9.60
CA ALA A 64 5.25 -3.51 -9.80
C ALA A 64 5.25 -4.40 -8.53
N PRO A 65 6.26 -4.34 -7.64
CA PRO A 65 6.26 -5.11 -6.39
C PRO A 65 5.41 -4.47 -5.28
N THR A 66 4.91 -3.24 -5.46
CA THR A 66 4.16 -2.56 -4.40
C THR A 66 2.84 -3.27 -4.13
N MET A 67 2.69 -3.76 -2.90
CA MET A 67 1.52 -4.55 -2.48
C MET A 67 0.19 -3.80 -2.56
N LEU A 68 0.25 -2.47 -2.67
CA LEU A 68 -0.90 -1.59 -2.72
C LEU A 68 -1.52 -1.51 -4.12
N GLY A 69 -0.97 -2.15 -5.16
CA GLY A 69 -1.64 -2.23 -6.46
C GLY A 69 -1.63 -0.93 -7.26
N TRP A 70 -0.51 -0.20 -7.23
CA TRP A 70 -0.32 0.99 -8.05
C TRP A 70 -0.28 0.57 -9.53
N GLY A 71 -1.11 1.20 -10.36
CA GLY A 71 -1.21 0.87 -11.77
C GLY A 71 -1.95 1.94 -12.55
N PRO A 72 -1.61 2.13 -13.83
CA PRO A 72 -2.19 3.18 -14.65
C PRO A 72 -3.71 3.05 -14.73
N TYR A 73 -4.41 4.18 -14.56
CA TYR A 73 -5.87 4.31 -14.74
C TYR A 73 -6.73 3.42 -13.84
N ARG A 74 -6.16 2.85 -12.77
CA ARG A 74 -6.95 2.10 -11.79
C ARG A 74 -7.77 3.07 -10.93
N THR A 75 -9.01 2.68 -10.65
CA THR A 75 -9.86 3.43 -9.71
C THR A 75 -9.57 2.99 -8.28
N ARG A 76 -9.33 3.95 -7.40
CA ARG A 76 -9.07 3.72 -5.98
C ARG A 76 -9.61 4.86 -5.12
N ASP A 77 -10.40 4.53 -4.11
CA ASP A 77 -10.91 5.47 -3.10
C ASP A 77 -11.49 6.76 -3.73
N GLY A 78 -12.29 6.58 -4.80
CA GLY A 78 -12.93 7.66 -5.55
C GLY A 78 -12.03 8.43 -6.53
N PHE A 79 -10.83 7.95 -6.84
CA PHE A 79 -9.88 8.59 -7.76
C PHE A 79 -9.37 7.63 -8.84
N VAL A 80 -9.20 8.10 -10.07
CA VAL A 80 -8.56 7.35 -11.16
C VAL A 80 -7.09 7.73 -11.21
N LEU A 81 -6.21 6.76 -10.95
CA LEU A 81 -4.76 6.96 -10.96
C LEU A 81 -4.28 7.43 -12.35
N SER A 82 -3.23 8.26 -12.37
CA SER A 82 -2.63 8.73 -13.63
C SER A 82 -2.00 7.60 -14.44
N SER A 83 -1.54 7.92 -15.65
CA SER A 83 -0.71 7.10 -16.54
C SER A 83 0.53 6.53 -15.86
N ARG A 84 1.03 7.17 -14.79
CA ARG A 84 2.16 6.71 -13.98
C ARG A 84 1.73 5.92 -12.75
N GLY A 85 0.44 5.58 -12.65
CA GLY A 85 -0.14 4.90 -11.51
C GLY A 85 -0.25 5.76 -10.26
N LEU A 86 0.07 7.06 -10.29
CA LEU A 86 0.08 7.93 -9.11
C LEU A 86 -1.28 8.57 -8.84
N ARG A 87 -1.60 8.86 -7.57
CA ARG A 87 -2.82 9.55 -7.12
C ARG A 87 -2.72 11.07 -7.32
N THR A 88 -2.46 11.48 -8.55
CA THR A 88 -2.30 12.86 -9.02
C THR A 88 -2.87 12.98 -10.42
N GLY A 89 -3.20 14.20 -10.84
CA GLY A 89 -3.64 14.45 -12.22
C GLY A 89 -2.52 14.22 -13.24
N GLU A 90 -2.87 14.16 -14.53
CA GLU A 90 -1.86 14.04 -15.58
C GLU A 90 -0.97 15.27 -15.65
N TYR A 91 0.32 15.04 -15.90
CA TYR A 91 1.32 16.10 -16.03
C TYR A 91 2.40 15.72 -17.05
N THR A 92 2.84 16.71 -17.80
CA THR A 92 3.98 16.61 -18.73
C THR A 92 5.29 16.63 -17.94
N ALA A 93 6.34 15.92 -18.37
CA ALA A 93 7.63 15.98 -17.67
C ALA A 93 8.21 17.41 -17.62
N PRO A 94 8.20 18.20 -18.72
CA PRO A 94 8.52 19.62 -18.64
C PRO A 94 7.52 20.36 -17.76
N LYS A 95 8.03 21.16 -16.82
CA LYS A 95 7.22 22.05 -16.00
C LYS A 95 6.70 23.20 -16.84
N ALA A 96 5.39 23.42 -16.85
CA ALA A 96 4.80 24.55 -17.57
C ALA A 96 5.36 25.88 -17.04
N PRO A 97 5.64 26.87 -17.91
CA PRO A 97 6.06 28.20 -17.49
C PRO A 97 5.08 28.80 -16.48
N GLY A 98 5.58 29.50 -15.47
CA GLY A 98 4.75 30.13 -14.43
C GLY A 98 4.01 29.18 -13.47
N SER A 99 4.16 27.86 -13.62
CA SER A 99 3.56 26.87 -12.71
C SER A 99 4.48 26.48 -11.55
N TYR A 100 3.87 26.03 -10.46
CA TYR A 100 4.54 25.39 -9.33
C TYR A 100 4.29 23.88 -9.32
N ARG A 101 5.28 23.15 -8.83
CA ARG A 101 5.20 21.71 -8.55
C ARG A 101 5.58 21.49 -7.12
N VAL A 102 4.72 20.77 -6.40
CA VAL A 102 4.94 20.45 -4.98
C VAL A 102 4.89 18.95 -4.85
N ALA A 103 5.99 18.35 -4.39
CA ALA A 103 6.01 16.95 -4.00
C ALA A 103 5.73 16.87 -2.50
N VAL A 104 4.70 16.12 -2.12
CA VAL A 104 4.34 15.84 -0.74
C VAL A 104 4.74 14.41 -0.45
N VAL A 105 5.80 14.24 0.33
CA VAL A 105 6.30 12.93 0.78
C VAL A 105 5.87 12.76 2.23
N GLY A 106 5.38 11.58 2.57
CA GLY A 106 4.99 11.27 3.94
C GLY A 106 4.37 9.89 4.04
N ASP A 107 3.60 9.70 5.10
CA ASP A 107 3.14 8.39 5.53
C ASP A 107 1.68 8.12 5.11
N SER A 108 0.98 7.37 5.96
CA SER A 108 -0.46 7.11 5.90
C SER A 108 -1.34 8.36 5.76
N PHE A 109 -0.96 9.51 6.32
CA PHE A 109 -1.73 10.75 6.21
C PHE A 109 -1.65 11.36 4.80
N VAL A 110 -0.46 11.30 4.18
CA VAL A 110 -0.27 11.75 2.79
C VAL A 110 -0.88 10.73 1.82
N PHE A 111 -0.72 9.44 2.10
CA PHE A 111 -1.33 8.36 1.33
C PHE A 111 -2.87 8.38 1.40
N SER A 112 -3.43 9.07 2.40
CA SER A 112 -4.86 9.07 2.71
C SER A 112 -5.36 7.65 3.02
N SER A 113 -4.59 6.93 3.85
CA SER A 113 -4.94 5.61 4.38
C SER A 113 -6.26 5.66 5.15
N GLY A 114 -6.98 4.54 5.17
CA GLY A 114 -8.28 4.45 5.86
C GLY A 114 -9.49 4.78 4.99
N GLY A 115 -9.32 4.89 3.67
CA GLY A 115 -10.44 5.07 2.73
C GLY A 115 -10.97 6.50 2.66
N VAL A 116 -10.14 7.49 3.00
CA VAL A 116 -10.51 8.91 2.89
C VAL A 116 -10.79 9.24 1.42
N PRO A 117 -11.98 9.78 1.09
CA PRO A 117 -12.29 10.22 -0.27
C PRO A 117 -11.26 11.22 -0.78
N TYR A 118 -10.88 11.11 -2.05
CA TYR A 118 -9.84 11.97 -2.64
C TYR A 118 -10.09 13.48 -2.46
N SER A 119 -11.36 13.91 -2.53
CA SER A 119 -11.75 15.31 -2.33
C SER A 119 -11.44 15.84 -0.93
N LEU A 120 -11.26 14.96 0.05
CA LEU A 120 -10.93 15.30 1.43
C LEU A 120 -9.45 15.01 1.78
N ALA A 121 -8.69 14.46 0.84
CA ALA A 121 -7.29 14.14 1.04
C ALA A 121 -6.45 15.42 1.21
N MET A 122 -5.53 15.42 2.18
CA MET A 122 -4.70 16.59 2.49
C MET A 122 -3.95 17.13 1.25
N PRO A 123 -3.32 16.32 0.38
CA PRO A 123 -2.64 16.84 -0.81
C PRO A 123 -3.58 17.54 -1.80
N HIS A 124 -4.84 17.09 -1.89
CA HIS A 124 -5.85 17.70 -2.76
C HIS A 124 -6.31 19.05 -2.20
N LEU A 125 -6.56 19.12 -0.88
CA LEU A 125 -6.90 20.37 -0.22
C LEU A 125 -5.75 21.39 -0.27
N LEU A 126 -4.51 20.91 -0.15
CA LEU A 126 -3.30 21.72 -0.32
C LEU A 126 -3.21 22.30 -1.73
N GLU A 127 -3.44 21.47 -2.76
CA GLU A 127 -3.44 21.93 -4.15
C GLU A 127 -4.47 23.04 -4.38
N ALA A 128 -5.71 22.83 -3.92
CA ALA A 128 -6.78 23.81 -4.03
C ALA A 128 -6.40 25.13 -3.33
N GLY A 129 -5.93 25.07 -2.08
CA GLY A 129 -5.53 26.26 -1.32
C GLY A 129 -4.33 27.00 -1.93
N LEU A 130 -3.34 26.28 -2.47
CA LEU A 130 -2.20 26.90 -3.15
C LEU A 130 -2.60 27.57 -4.46
N ARG A 131 -3.48 26.94 -5.25
CA ARG A 131 -4.02 27.56 -6.49
C ARG A 131 -4.79 28.84 -6.18
N GLU A 132 -5.61 28.81 -5.13
CA GLU A 132 -6.37 29.98 -4.68
C GLU A 132 -5.45 31.14 -4.27
N ARG A 133 -4.45 30.87 -3.42
CA ARG A 133 -3.54 31.89 -2.87
C ARG A 133 -2.57 32.46 -3.91
N THR A 134 -2.03 31.60 -4.77
CA THR A 134 -0.99 32.00 -5.73
C THR A 134 -1.56 32.51 -7.05
N ARG A 135 -2.83 32.24 -7.34
CA ARG A 135 -3.47 32.48 -8.65
C ARG A 135 -2.66 31.87 -9.82
N ARG A 136 -1.91 30.80 -9.54
CA ARG A 136 -1.06 30.10 -10.51
C ARG A 136 -1.46 28.64 -10.59
N ARG A 137 -1.07 27.98 -11.69
CA ARG A 137 -1.16 26.52 -11.80
C ARG A 137 -0.20 25.89 -10.79
N VAL A 138 -0.75 25.07 -9.91
CA VAL A 138 0.03 24.27 -8.95
C VAL A 138 -0.33 22.82 -9.20
N ASP A 139 0.67 21.98 -9.44
CA ASP A 139 0.55 20.53 -9.51
C ASP A 139 1.08 19.95 -8.19
N VAL A 140 0.25 19.19 -7.47
CA VAL A 140 0.66 18.50 -6.23
C VAL A 140 0.83 16.98 -6.49
N PHE A 141 2.00 16.46 -6.17
CA PHE A 141 2.32 15.03 -6.25
C PHE A 141 2.29 14.42 -4.87
N ALA A 142 1.28 13.60 -4.60
CA ALA A 142 1.17 12.84 -3.36
C ALA A 142 2.00 11.55 -3.45
N LEU A 143 3.10 11.50 -2.70
CA LEU A 143 4.05 10.39 -2.63
C LEU A 143 4.01 9.78 -1.21
N GLY A 144 2.80 9.48 -0.73
CA GLY A 144 2.60 8.87 0.58
C GLY A 144 2.88 7.37 0.58
N VAL A 145 3.46 6.85 1.66
CA VAL A 145 3.66 5.40 1.88
C VAL A 145 3.05 5.02 3.24
N PRO A 146 2.06 4.12 3.31
CA PRO A 146 1.45 3.75 4.59
C PRO A 146 2.48 3.17 5.57
N GLY A 147 2.52 3.69 6.80
CA GLY A 147 3.37 3.14 7.87
C GLY A 147 4.87 3.40 7.72
N SER A 148 5.26 4.38 6.90
CA SER A 148 6.64 4.91 6.82
C SER A 148 6.99 5.82 7.98
#